data_AF-A0AAD9E1R0-F1
#
_entry.id   AF-A0AAD9E1R0-F1
#
_cell.length_a   1.000
_cell.length_b   1.000
_cell.length_c   1.000
_cell.angle_alpha   90.00
_cell.angle_beta   90.00
_cell.angle_gamma   90.00
#
_symmetry.space_group_name_H-M   'P 1'
#
loop_
_entity.id
_entity.type
_entity.pdbx_description
1 polymer ?
#
loop_
_entity_poly.entity_id
_entity_poly.type
_entity_poly.pdbx_seq_one_letter_code
_entity_poly.pdbx_strand_id
1 'polypeptide(L)'
;MVLHACALEKKQGLFTSRTICLSLTETSEALSLTLGNSKDFIISFDLKFTSNGSVSVVLETTEKGPPFIIHYVTSTQLIAFKDRDITYGIGPRTTWTTVTRDLLTDLRKGIGLSNTKAVKATKTMPRRVVKLLLRGRGAIDNITISTTAHMAAFFAASDWLVRNQDERGGWPIMVTRKLGEGFRPLEPGWYSAMAQGQAMSTLVRAYLLTRDETYLRAALRATGPYKLPSEQHGVKAVFMNKYDWYEEYPTMPGSFVLNGFIYSLIGLYDLTQTAGDVDRREAAQLYSRGMESLKAMVPLFDTGSGTIYDLRHFMLGTAPNLARWDYHTTHINQLQLLASIDDSPIFKDFVKRWKSYLKGGRAKHN
;
A
#
# COMPACT_ATOMS: atom_id res chain seq x y z
N MET A 1 30.87 -30.34 -0.81
CA MET A 1 30.20 -30.50 -2.13
C MET A 1 30.40 -29.21 -2.92
N VAL A 2 31.03 -29.30 -4.09
CA VAL A 2 31.63 -28.15 -4.81
C VAL A 2 30.55 -27.31 -5.49
N LEU A 3 30.47 -26.02 -5.15
CA LEU A 3 29.79 -24.99 -5.95
C LEU A 3 30.38 -25.03 -7.37
N HIS A 4 29.69 -25.66 -8.31
CA HIS A 4 30.04 -25.49 -9.71
C HIS A 4 29.50 -24.13 -10.15
N ALA A 5 30.39 -23.16 -10.30
CA ALA A 5 30.13 -21.97 -11.11
C ALA A 5 29.93 -22.45 -12.56
N CYS A 6 28.72 -22.86 -12.90
CA CYS A 6 28.37 -23.15 -14.27
C CYS A 6 28.02 -21.82 -14.93
N ALA A 7 28.78 -21.42 -15.94
CA ALA A 7 28.55 -20.20 -16.71
C ALA A 7 27.30 -20.37 -17.57
N LEU A 8 26.12 -20.19 -16.97
CA LEU A 8 24.92 -19.87 -17.74
C LEU A 8 24.86 -18.36 -17.91
N GLU A 9 24.96 -17.91 -19.16
CA GLU A 9 24.86 -16.51 -19.53
C GLU A 9 23.46 -15.98 -19.21
N LYS A 10 23.37 -15.05 -18.25
CA LYS A 10 22.21 -14.17 -18.14
C LYS A 10 22.37 -13.07 -19.19
N LYS A 11 21.72 -13.21 -20.35
CA LYS A 11 21.56 -12.08 -21.30
C LYS A 11 20.35 -11.25 -20.88
N GLN A 12 20.61 -10.11 -20.24
CA GLN A 12 19.66 -9.00 -20.10
C GLN A 12 20.23 -7.81 -20.85
N GLY A 13 19.82 -7.62 -22.11
CA GLY A 13 20.39 -6.59 -22.97
C GLY A 13 21.89 -6.80 -23.25
N LEU A 14 22.71 -5.78 -23.00
CA LEU A 14 24.16 -5.74 -23.27
C LEU A 14 25.06 -6.32 -22.16
N PHE A 15 24.50 -6.79 -21.04
CA PHE A 15 25.29 -7.27 -19.90
C PHE A 15 25.21 -8.80 -19.74
N THR A 16 26.38 -9.41 -19.49
CA THR A 16 26.55 -10.83 -19.11
C THR A 16 27.03 -10.92 -17.66
N SER A 17 26.27 -11.56 -16.78
CA SER A 17 26.70 -11.86 -15.39
C SER A 17 27.01 -13.37 -15.21
N ARG A 18 27.88 -13.68 -14.26
CA ARG A 18 28.16 -15.07 -13.83
C ARG A 18 27.07 -15.53 -12.86
N THR A 19 26.29 -16.52 -13.26
CA THR A 19 25.16 -17.05 -12.50
C THR A 19 25.55 -18.28 -11.67
N ILE A 20 24.98 -18.46 -10.47
CA ILE A 20 25.12 -19.70 -9.69
C ILE A 20 24.00 -20.67 -10.11
N CYS A 21 24.37 -21.83 -10.65
CA CYS A 21 23.42 -22.87 -11.05
C CYS A 21 23.09 -23.80 -9.88
N LEU A 22 21.80 -24.08 -9.69
CA LEU A 22 21.28 -24.99 -8.68
C LEU A 22 20.88 -26.29 -9.35
N SER A 23 21.54 -27.39 -8.99
CA SER A 23 21.18 -28.73 -9.44
C SER A 23 21.18 -29.69 -8.26
N LEU A 24 20.10 -29.66 -7.48
CA LEU A 24 19.88 -30.58 -6.36
C LEU A 24 18.56 -31.34 -6.55
N THR A 25 18.57 -32.63 -6.23
CA THR A 25 17.35 -33.43 -6.10
C THR A 25 16.64 -33.09 -4.78
N GLU A 26 15.32 -33.21 -4.70
CA GLU A 26 14.54 -32.85 -3.49
C GLU A 26 14.99 -33.57 -2.21
N THR A 27 15.60 -34.74 -2.34
CA THR A 27 16.10 -35.60 -1.25
C THR A 27 17.54 -35.33 -0.82
N SER A 28 18.26 -34.44 -1.50
CA SER A 28 19.67 -34.11 -1.20
C SER A 28 19.81 -33.01 -0.14
N GLU A 29 20.96 -32.98 0.55
CA GLU A 29 21.30 -31.88 1.46
C GLU A 29 21.26 -30.53 0.72
N ALA A 30 20.64 -29.53 1.35
CA ALA A 30 20.51 -28.19 0.75
C ALA A 30 21.88 -27.55 0.52
N LEU A 31 22.07 -26.92 -0.65
CA LEU A 31 23.26 -26.10 -0.90
C LEU A 31 23.23 -24.90 0.03
N SER A 32 24.31 -24.65 0.77
CA SER A 32 24.38 -23.54 1.72
C SER A 32 25.37 -22.46 1.30
N LEU A 33 24.97 -21.20 1.42
CA LEU A 33 25.84 -20.03 1.29
C LEU A 33 25.89 -19.28 2.62
N THR A 34 27.08 -19.18 3.23
CA THR A 34 27.29 -18.41 4.47
C THR A 34 27.23 -16.90 4.17
N LEU A 35 26.50 -16.15 4.98
CA LEU A 35 26.32 -14.69 4.81
C LEU A 35 26.91 -13.92 5.99
N GLY A 36 26.50 -14.24 7.22
CA GLY A 36 27.07 -13.66 8.45
C GLY A 36 26.76 -12.18 8.72
N ASN A 37 25.74 -11.60 8.08
CA ASN A 37 25.39 -10.18 8.26
C ASN A 37 24.60 -9.96 9.56
N SER A 38 25.02 -9.01 10.40
CA SER A 38 24.39 -8.67 11.69
C SER A 38 23.79 -7.26 11.77
N LYS A 39 23.82 -6.50 10.68
CA LYS A 39 23.39 -5.09 10.63
C LYS A 39 22.16 -4.88 9.77
N ASP A 40 22.11 -5.55 8.62
CA ASP A 40 21.14 -5.33 7.57
C ASP A 40 20.25 -6.56 7.40
N PHE A 41 18.97 -6.32 7.08
CA PHE A 41 17.94 -7.37 7.09
C PHE A 41 16.99 -7.36 5.90
N ILE A 42 17.28 -6.58 4.86
CA ILE A 42 16.59 -6.69 3.56
C ILE A 42 17.41 -7.59 2.66
N ILE A 43 16.96 -8.82 2.42
CA ILE A 43 17.64 -9.75 1.52
C ILE A 43 17.05 -9.64 0.11
N SER A 44 17.91 -9.66 -0.90
CA SER A 44 17.51 -9.68 -2.30
C SER A 44 18.31 -10.68 -3.11
N PHE A 45 17.70 -11.30 -4.11
CA PHE A 45 18.37 -12.19 -5.04
C PHE A 45 17.56 -12.34 -6.33
N ASP A 46 18.25 -12.47 -7.45
CA ASP A 46 17.64 -12.86 -8.72
C ASP A 46 17.43 -14.36 -8.73
N LEU A 47 16.25 -14.81 -9.12
CA LEU A 47 15.86 -16.21 -9.03
C LEU A 47 15.14 -16.69 -10.28
N LYS A 48 15.48 -17.90 -10.71
CA LYS A 48 14.74 -18.69 -11.70
C LYS A 48 14.78 -20.17 -11.32
N PHE A 49 13.62 -20.77 -11.03
CA PHE A 49 13.50 -22.20 -10.80
C PHE A 49 13.16 -22.96 -12.09
N THR A 50 13.63 -24.20 -12.20
CA THR A 50 13.27 -25.18 -13.25
C THR A 50 12.54 -26.41 -12.67
N SER A 51 12.43 -26.50 -11.35
CA SER A 51 11.59 -27.45 -10.62
C SER A 51 10.99 -26.78 -9.39
N ASN A 52 10.14 -27.50 -8.65
CA ASN A 52 9.82 -27.07 -7.29
C ASN A 52 11.09 -26.98 -6.44
N GLY A 53 11.08 -26.04 -5.50
CA GLY A 53 12.23 -25.73 -4.69
C GLY A 53 11.95 -24.67 -3.63
N SER A 54 13.02 -24.28 -2.95
CA SER A 54 12.95 -23.25 -1.92
C SER A 54 14.26 -22.52 -1.77
N VAL A 55 14.17 -21.23 -1.45
CA VAL A 55 15.26 -20.44 -0.88
C VAL A 55 14.93 -20.20 0.59
N SER A 56 15.76 -20.67 1.51
CA SER A 56 15.53 -20.49 2.95
C SER A 56 16.62 -19.63 3.58
N VAL A 57 16.26 -18.79 4.54
CA VAL A 57 17.19 -17.90 5.25
C VAL A 57 17.22 -18.29 6.73
N VAL A 58 18.41 -18.62 7.23
CA VAL A 58 18.63 -18.96 8.64
C VAL A 58 18.95 -17.70 9.42
N LEU A 59 18.17 -17.42 10.47
CA LEU A 59 18.13 -16.15 11.15
C LEU A 59 18.27 -16.35 12.67
N GLU A 60 19.39 -15.89 13.22
CA GLU A 60 19.51 -15.74 14.67
C GLU A 60 18.65 -14.56 15.14
N THR A 61 18.02 -14.70 16.30
CA THR A 61 17.10 -13.70 16.83
C THR A 61 17.47 -13.31 18.27
N THR A 62 16.75 -12.33 18.83
CA THR A 62 16.85 -11.97 20.24
C THR A 62 16.27 -13.03 21.18
N GLU A 63 15.50 -13.99 20.65
CA GLU A 63 14.95 -15.10 21.43
C GLU A 63 16.01 -16.17 21.69
N LYS A 64 16.07 -16.70 22.92
CA LYS A 64 16.99 -17.79 23.26
C LYS A 64 16.64 -19.06 22.47
N GLY A 65 17.64 -19.87 22.13
CA GLY A 65 17.46 -21.15 21.44
C GLY A 65 17.94 -21.16 19.98
N PRO A 66 17.56 -22.17 19.18
CA PRO A 66 18.00 -22.32 17.79
C PRO A 66 17.60 -21.14 16.89
N PRO A 67 18.28 -20.88 15.76
CA PRO A 67 17.83 -19.87 14.81
C PRO A 67 16.44 -20.18 14.25
N PHE A 68 15.71 -19.14 13.85
CA PHE A 68 14.52 -19.30 13.01
C PHE A 68 14.94 -19.54 11.56
N ILE A 69 14.10 -20.21 10.79
CA ILE A 69 14.30 -20.41 9.35
C ILE A 69 13.08 -19.86 8.63
N ILE A 70 13.32 -18.97 7.66
CA ILE A 70 12.26 -18.44 6.79
C ILE A 70 12.42 -19.10 5.42
N HIS A 71 11.41 -19.83 4.98
CA HIS A 71 11.36 -20.54 3.70
C HIS A 71 10.55 -19.76 2.68
N TYR A 72 11.17 -19.43 1.55
CA TYR A 72 10.51 -18.92 0.36
C TYR A 72 10.36 -20.06 -0.64
N VAL A 73 9.15 -20.64 -0.71
CA VAL A 73 8.85 -21.88 -1.45
C VAL A 73 8.12 -21.59 -2.76
N THR A 74 8.30 -22.46 -3.75
CA THR A 74 7.62 -22.35 -5.05
C THR A 74 6.15 -22.80 -4.99
N SER A 75 5.36 -22.17 -4.12
CA SER A 75 3.92 -22.42 -3.95
C SER A 75 3.14 -21.10 -3.87
N THR A 76 1.82 -21.19 -3.85
CA THR A 76 0.90 -20.04 -3.66
C THR A 76 0.43 -19.90 -2.20
N GLN A 77 1.00 -20.67 -1.27
CA GLN A 77 0.68 -20.55 0.15
C GLN A 77 1.02 -19.15 0.66
N LEU A 78 0.08 -18.48 1.34
CA LEU A 78 0.31 -17.12 1.81
C LEU A 78 1.40 -17.06 2.89
N ILE A 79 1.17 -17.75 4.00
CA ILE A 79 2.08 -17.82 5.15
C ILE A 79 1.76 -19.08 5.97
N ALA A 80 2.78 -19.71 6.53
CA ALA A 80 2.64 -20.73 7.56
C ALA A 80 3.74 -20.58 8.62
N PHE A 81 3.45 -21.06 9.83
CA PHE A 81 4.39 -21.03 10.94
C PHE A 81 4.26 -22.31 11.77
N LYS A 82 5.38 -23.01 11.96
CA LYS A 82 5.48 -24.19 12.81
C LYS A 82 6.82 -24.16 13.54
N ASP A 83 6.78 -24.23 14.86
CA ASP A 83 7.97 -24.20 15.73
C ASP A 83 8.89 -22.99 15.46
N ARG A 84 9.98 -23.16 14.69
CA ARG A 84 10.88 -22.07 14.29
C ARG A 84 11.00 -21.90 12.78
N ASP A 85 10.13 -22.56 12.03
CA ASP A 85 10.05 -22.52 10.57
C ASP A 85 8.86 -21.67 10.14
N ILE A 86 9.15 -20.60 9.39
CA ILE A 86 8.17 -19.69 8.80
C ILE A 86 8.21 -19.91 7.28
N THR A 87 7.07 -20.12 6.65
CA THR A 87 6.99 -20.40 5.22
C THR A 87 6.16 -19.35 4.49
N TYR A 88 6.68 -18.85 3.38
CA TYR A 88 6.00 -17.97 2.44
C TYR A 88 6.05 -18.57 1.03
N GLY A 89 4.91 -18.68 0.36
CA GLY A 89 4.84 -19.02 -1.04
C GLY A 89 5.19 -17.81 -1.91
N ILE A 90 6.19 -17.96 -2.78
CA ILE A 90 6.63 -16.91 -3.71
C ILE A 90 6.17 -17.17 -5.16
N GLY A 91 5.35 -18.19 -5.39
CA GLY A 91 4.92 -18.65 -6.70
C GLY A 91 5.98 -19.45 -7.46
N PRO A 92 5.72 -19.83 -8.72
CA PRO A 92 6.57 -20.78 -9.45
C PRO A 92 7.98 -20.28 -9.76
N ARG A 93 8.16 -18.96 -10.00
CA ARG A 93 9.44 -18.32 -10.34
C ARG A 93 10.18 -19.03 -11.49
N THR A 94 9.45 -19.48 -12.51
CA THR A 94 10.00 -20.18 -13.69
C THR A 94 10.70 -19.25 -14.69
N THR A 95 10.53 -17.94 -14.52
CA THR A 95 11.23 -16.87 -15.23
C THR A 95 12.08 -16.05 -14.24
N TRP A 96 13.11 -15.38 -14.76
CA TRP A 96 13.98 -14.53 -13.95
C TRP A 96 13.17 -13.41 -13.28
N THR A 97 13.24 -13.36 -11.95
CA THR A 97 12.68 -12.27 -11.16
C THR A 97 13.61 -11.94 -10.01
N THR A 98 13.64 -10.67 -9.60
CA THR A 98 14.31 -10.26 -8.37
C THR A 98 13.34 -10.43 -7.20
N VAL A 99 13.72 -11.24 -6.21
CA VAL A 99 12.98 -11.43 -4.96
C VAL A 99 13.64 -10.57 -3.90
N THR A 100 12.89 -9.65 -3.30
CA THR A 100 13.36 -8.77 -2.22
C THR A 100 12.45 -8.92 -1.00
N ARG A 101 13.02 -9.23 0.17
CA ARG A 101 12.28 -9.56 1.39
C ARG A 101 12.84 -8.80 2.60
N ASP A 102 11.95 -8.23 3.39
CA ASP A 102 12.29 -7.68 4.70
C ASP A 102 12.21 -8.78 5.76
N LEU A 103 13.37 -9.28 6.20
CA LEU A 103 13.46 -10.38 7.15
C LEU A 103 12.91 -10.02 8.53
N LEU A 104 12.93 -8.74 8.92
CA LEU A 104 12.32 -8.30 10.17
C LEU A 104 10.79 -8.43 10.10
N THR A 105 10.20 -7.93 9.01
CA THR A 105 8.76 -8.02 8.79
C THR A 105 8.31 -9.48 8.64
N ASP A 106 8.99 -10.26 7.82
CA ASP A 106 8.67 -11.68 7.57
C ASP A 106 8.77 -12.50 8.87
N LEU A 107 9.82 -12.30 9.67
CA LEU A 107 9.96 -12.96 10.97
C LEU A 107 8.79 -12.61 11.91
N ARG A 108 8.49 -11.33 12.08
CA ARG A 108 7.45 -10.87 13.01
C ARG A 108 6.05 -11.29 12.59
N LYS A 109 5.76 -11.29 11.28
CA LYS A 109 4.47 -11.76 10.75
C LYS A 109 4.33 -13.27 10.87
N GLY A 110 5.41 -14.04 10.71
CA GLY A 110 5.43 -15.47 10.99
C GLY A 110 5.17 -15.80 12.45
N ILE A 111 5.96 -15.25 13.38
CA ILE A 111 5.78 -15.46 14.83
C ILE A 111 4.39 -14.99 15.28
N GLY A 112 3.93 -13.86 14.75
CA GLY A 112 2.66 -13.24 15.10
C GLY A 112 1.44 -13.85 14.42
N LEU A 113 1.58 -14.94 13.66
CA LEU A 113 0.51 -15.52 12.86
C LEU A 113 -0.72 -15.85 13.73
N SER A 114 -1.89 -15.45 13.25
CA SER A 114 -3.16 -15.52 13.97
C SER A 114 -4.32 -15.70 12.98
N ASN A 115 -5.36 -16.40 13.41
CA ASN A 115 -6.63 -16.54 12.66
C ASN A 115 -7.60 -15.38 12.95
N THR A 116 -7.16 -14.34 13.67
CA THR A 116 -7.94 -13.14 13.96
C THR A 116 -7.55 -12.00 13.01
N LYS A 117 -8.28 -10.88 13.08
CA LYS A 117 -7.97 -9.66 12.29
C LYS A 117 -6.66 -8.97 12.70
N ALA A 118 -6.04 -9.39 13.81
CA ALA A 118 -4.86 -8.76 14.38
C ALA A 118 -3.71 -9.76 14.48
N VAL A 119 -2.53 -9.35 13.99
CA VAL A 119 -1.27 -10.08 14.19
C VAL A 119 -0.85 -9.96 15.65
N LYS A 120 -0.43 -11.07 16.27
CA LYS A 120 0.05 -11.06 17.66
C LYS A 120 1.35 -10.26 17.74
N ALA A 121 1.42 -9.35 18.72
CA ALA A 121 2.62 -8.55 18.94
C ALA A 121 3.78 -9.44 19.41
N THR A 122 4.98 -9.14 18.92
CA THR A 122 6.22 -9.79 19.36
C THR A 122 7.34 -8.76 19.50
N LYS A 123 8.22 -8.97 20.48
CA LYS A 123 9.45 -8.19 20.68
C LYS A 123 10.66 -8.84 20.01
N THR A 124 10.49 -10.01 19.39
CA THR A 124 11.57 -10.73 18.71
C THR A 124 12.10 -9.90 17.54
N MET A 125 13.43 -9.80 17.47
CA MET A 125 14.18 -9.08 16.44
C MET A 125 15.23 -10.02 15.84
N PRO A 126 15.51 -9.92 14.53
CA PRO A 126 16.66 -10.59 13.95
C PRO A 126 17.96 -9.96 14.47
N ARG A 127 18.96 -10.80 14.71
CA ARG A 127 20.32 -10.41 15.13
C ARG A 127 21.35 -10.68 14.06
N ARG A 128 21.21 -11.79 13.33
CA ARG A 128 22.19 -12.19 12.32
C ARG A 128 21.56 -13.05 11.24
N VAL A 129 21.75 -12.66 9.99
CA VAL A 129 21.49 -13.48 8.80
C VAL A 129 22.66 -14.45 8.65
N VAL A 130 22.47 -15.70 9.07
CA VAL A 130 23.56 -16.67 9.20
C VAL A 130 23.97 -17.20 7.83
N LYS A 131 23.02 -17.81 7.12
CA LYS A 131 23.24 -18.47 5.83
C LYS A 131 21.94 -18.57 5.05
N LEU A 132 22.09 -18.81 3.76
CA LEU A 132 21.01 -19.11 2.82
C LEU A 132 21.11 -20.58 2.41
N LEU A 133 19.97 -21.27 2.38
CA LEU A 133 19.82 -22.68 2.02
C LEU A 133 19.00 -22.80 0.74
N LEU A 134 19.50 -23.54 -0.24
CA LEU A 134 18.90 -23.69 -1.55
C LEU A 134 18.52 -25.15 -1.79
N ARG A 135 17.28 -25.37 -2.23
CA ARG A 135 16.74 -26.68 -2.61
C ARG A 135 16.04 -26.61 -3.96
N GLY A 136 16.09 -27.70 -4.71
CA GLY A 136 15.52 -27.82 -6.05
C GLY A 136 16.52 -27.50 -7.17
N ARG A 137 16.00 -27.34 -8.39
CA ARG A 137 16.77 -27.05 -9.60
C ARG A 137 16.43 -25.66 -10.13
N GLY A 138 17.44 -24.92 -10.57
CA GLY A 138 17.27 -23.54 -11.02
C GLY A 138 18.58 -22.77 -11.11
N ALA A 139 18.47 -21.45 -10.99
CA ALA A 139 19.58 -20.51 -11.02
C ALA A 139 19.29 -19.36 -10.05
N ILE A 140 20.34 -18.88 -9.39
CA ILE A 140 20.30 -17.72 -8.50
C ILE A 140 21.49 -16.80 -8.82
N ASP A 141 21.27 -15.49 -8.74
CA ASP A 141 22.29 -14.47 -8.96
C ASP A 141 22.05 -13.26 -8.05
N ASN A 142 23.02 -12.35 -7.97
CA ASN A 142 22.91 -11.05 -7.29
C ASN A 142 22.35 -11.13 -5.85
N ILE A 143 22.85 -12.09 -5.07
CA ILE A 143 22.47 -12.24 -3.66
C ILE A 143 23.05 -11.05 -2.88
N THR A 144 22.18 -10.21 -2.32
CA THR A 144 22.54 -9.01 -1.58
C THR A 144 21.77 -8.91 -0.27
N ILE A 145 22.35 -8.21 0.71
CA ILE A 145 21.66 -7.78 1.92
C ILE A 145 21.85 -6.26 2.02
N SER A 146 20.78 -5.54 2.28
CA SER A 146 20.76 -4.07 2.34
C SER A 146 19.98 -3.58 3.55
N THR A 147 20.24 -2.34 3.96
CA THR A 147 19.52 -1.71 5.07
C THR A 147 18.06 -1.44 4.69
N THR A 148 17.82 -0.99 3.45
CA THR A 148 16.50 -0.68 2.92
C THR A 148 16.42 -1.03 1.43
N ALA A 149 15.20 -1.25 0.91
CA ALA A 149 14.94 -1.42 -0.52
C ALA A 149 13.62 -0.72 -0.91
N HIS A 150 13.52 0.58 -0.60
CA HIS A 150 12.28 1.34 -0.74
C HIS A 150 11.72 1.34 -2.17
N MET A 151 12.59 1.45 -3.17
CA MET A 151 12.16 1.45 -4.58
C MET A 151 11.60 0.10 -5.02
N ALA A 152 12.13 -1.01 -4.51
CA ALA A 152 11.58 -2.34 -4.81
C ALA A 152 10.17 -2.49 -4.23
N ALA A 153 9.94 -2.01 -2.99
CA ALA A 153 8.60 -2.00 -2.39
C ALA A 153 7.63 -1.06 -3.13
N PHE A 154 8.11 0.12 -3.54
CA PHE A 154 7.35 1.08 -4.33
C PHE A 154 6.88 0.49 -5.67
N PHE A 155 7.79 -0.09 -6.46
CA PHE A 155 7.43 -0.70 -7.73
C PHE A 155 6.57 -1.95 -7.57
N ALA A 156 6.79 -2.76 -6.53
CA ALA A 156 5.89 -3.89 -6.24
C ALA A 156 4.44 -3.42 -6.00
N ALA A 157 4.24 -2.28 -5.34
CA ALA A 157 2.92 -1.68 -5.16
C ALA A 157 2.36 -1.14 -6.50
N SER A 158 3.15 -0.37 -7.24
CA SER A 158 2.76 0.20 -8.55
C SER A 158 2.37 -0.89 -9.55
N ASP A 159 3.18 -1.94 -9.68
CA ASP A 159 2.92 -3.09 -10.56
C ASP A 159 1.69 -3.88 -10.14
N TRP A 160 1.44 -3.98 -8.82
CA TRP A 160 0.22 -4.61 -8.33
C TRP A 160 -1.01 -3.78 -8.73
N LEU A 161 -0.95 -2.46 -8.59
CA LEU A 161 -2.05 -1.56 -8.98
C LEU A 161 -2.38 -1.68 -10.47
N VAL A 162 -1.36 -1.66 -11.34
CA VAL A 162 -1.57 -1.85 -12.79
C VAL A 162 -2.25 -3.18 -13.09
N ARG A 163 -1.77 -4.28 -12.50
CA ARG A 163 -2.29 -5.63 -12.82
C ARG A 163 -3.67 -5.94 -12.25
N ASN A 164 -4.10 -5.22 -11.21
CA ASN A 164 -5.34 -5.51 -10.48
C ASN A 164 -6.40 -4.41 -10.66
N GLN A 165 -6.19 -3.46 -11.58
CA GLN A 165 -7.21 -2.50 -11.96
C GLN A 165 -8.25 -3.17 -12.86
N ASP A 166 -9.53 -3.05 -12.53
CA ASP A 166 -10.62 -3.61 -13.34
C ASP A 166 -10.96 -2.74 -14.57
N GLU A 167 -11.86 -3.24 -15.42
CA GLU A 167 -12.29 -2.56 -16.65
C GLU A 167 -12.88 -1.16 -16.44
N ARG A 168 -13.45 -0.88 -15.26
CA ARG A 168 -14.04 0.43 -14.89
C ARG A 168 -12.99 1.41 -14.36
N GLY A 169 -11.74 0.97 -14.25
CA GLY A 169 -10.64 1.73 -13.69
C GLY A 169 -10.57 1.67 -12.16
N GLY A 170 -11.39 0.83 -11.52
CA GLY A 170 -11.44 0.69 -10.08
C GLY A 170 -10.50 -0.38 -9.54
N TRP A 171 -10.24 -0.33 -8.23
CA TRP A 171 -9.70 -1.45 -7.46
C TRP A 171 -10.79 -1.97 -6.51
N PRO A 172 -11.52 -3.03 -6.89
CA PRO A 172 -12.69 -3.50 -6.14
C PRO A 172 -12.27 -4.05 -4.77
N ILE A 173 -12.95 -3.59 -3.73
CA ILE A 173 -12.70 -4.06 -2.37
C ILE A 173 -13.55 -5.31 -2.12
N MET A 174 -12.90 -6.47 -2.13
CA MET A 174 -13.55 -7.79 -2.14
C MET A 174 -14.01 -8.29 -0.76
N VAL A 175 -14.41 -7.37 0.13
CA VAL A 175 -14.95 -7.70 1.46
C VAL A 175 -16.14 -6.82 1.79
N THR A 176 -17.14 -7.39 2.46
CA THR A 176 -18.28 -6.62 2.95
C THR A 176 -17.83 -5.60 4.01
N ARG A 177 -18.25 -4.35 3.90
CA ARG A 177 -17.97 -3.29 4.88
C ARG A 177 -19.26 -2.75 5.49
N LYS A 178 -19.40 -2.89 6.80
CA LYS A 178 -20.46 -2.25 7.60
C LYS A 178 -19.87 -1.04 8.33
N LEU A 179 -20.30 0.17 7.98
CA LEU A 179 -19.73 1.43 8.50
C LEU A 179 -20.30 1.85 9.86
N GLY A 180 -21.52 1.40 10.17
CA GLY A 180 -22.25 1.69 11.41
C GLY A 180 -23.74 1.46 11.20
N GLU A 181 -24.51 1.57 12.29
CA GLU A 181 -25.98 1.57 12.20
C GLU A 181 -26.47 2.74 11.35
N GLY A 182 -27.55 2.53 10.59
CA GLY A 182 -28.12 3.51 9.66
C GLY A 182 -27.53 3.50 8.25
N PHE A 183 -26.33 2.93 8.04
CA PHE A 183 -25.77 2.75 6.70
C PHE A 183 -26.01 1.33 6.17
N ARG A 184 -26.35 1.22 4.88
CA ARG A 184 -26.39 -0.09 4.21
C ARG A 184 -25.00 -0.73 4.18
N PRO A 185 -24.87 -2.05 4.39
CA PRO A 185 -23.62 -2.76 4.13
C PRO A 185 -23.15 -2.54 2.69
N LEU A 186 -21.85 -2.32 2.52
CA LEU A 186 -21.21 -2.31 1.21
C LEU A 186 -20.82 -3.74 0.86
N GLU A 187 -21.45 -4.31 -0.16
CA GLU A 187 -21.15 -5.66 -0.62
C GLU A 187 -19.83 -5.72 -1.43
N PRO A 188 -19.12 -6.87 -1.46
CA PRO A 188 -17.85 -7.02 -2.14
C PRO A 188 -17.88 -6.47 -3.57
N GLY A 189 -16.83 -5.73 -3.94
CA GLY A 189 -16.72 -5.06 -5.23
C GLY A 189 -16.84 -3.54 -5.15
N TRP A 190 -17.30 -2.99 -4.02
CA TRP A 190 -17.35 -1.53 -3.80
C TRP A 190 -15.98 -0.86 -3.99
N TYR A 191 -15.98 0.36 -4.53
CA TYR A 191 -14.79 1.20 -4.70
C TYR A 191 -14.65 2.23 -3.58
N SER A 192 -13.45 2.75 -3.39
CA SER A 192 -13.20 3.85 -2.44
C SER A 192 -12.50 4.99 -3.15
N ALA A 193 -13.00 6.23 -3.01
CA ALA A 193 -12.33 7.41 -3.55
C ALA A 193 -10.91 7.59 -2.97
N MET A 194 -10.69 7.15 -1.73
CA MET A 194 -9.36 7.13 -1.13
C MET A 194 -8.46 6.11 -1.83
N ALA A 195 -8.95 4.90 -2.10
CA ALA A 195 -8.18 3.90 -2.83
C ALA A 195 -7.80 4.39 -4.24
N GLN A 196 -8.76 4.97 -4.96
CA GLN A 196 -8.51 5.53 -6.29
C GLN A 196 -7.47 6.65 -6.24
N GLY A 197 -7.62 7.63 -5.35
CA GLY A 197 -6.67 8.75 -5.24
C GLY A 197 -5.27 8.33 -4.81
N GLN A 198 -5.14 7.44 -3.82
CA GLN A 198 -3.84 6.90 -3.40
C GLN A 198 -3.16 6.11 -4.52
N ALA A 199 -3.94 5.35 -5.29
CA ALA A 199 -3.43 4.63 -6.44
C ALA A 199 -2.96 5.59 -7.55
N MET A 200 -3.73 6.64 -7.88
CA MET A 200 -3.30 7.69 -8.81
C MET A 200 -1.96 8.30 -8.38
N SER A 201 -1.84 8.72 -7.12
CA SER A 201 -0.59 9.29 -6.58
C SER A 201 0.60 8.33 -6.71
N THR A 202 0.38 7.03 -6.50
CA THR A 202 1.42 5.99 -6.63
C THR A 202 1.83 5.80 -8.09
N LEU A 203 0.85 5.62 -8.97
CA LEU A 203 1.06 5.38 -10.40
C LEU A 203 1.69 6.59 -11.11
N VAL A 204 1.27 7.81 -10.78
CA VAL A 204 1.87 9.04 -11.30
C VAL A 204 3.36 9.12 -10.95
N ARG A 205 3.72 8.80 -9.71
CA ARG A 205 5.15 8.78 -9.30
C ARG A 205 5.92 7.69 -10.04
N ALA A 206 5.31 6.54 -10.31
CA ALA A 206 5.95 5.47 -11.06
C ALA A 206 6.18 5.87 -12.53
N TYR A 207 5.18 6.52 -13.14
CA TYR A 207 5.30 7.11 -14.46
C TYR A 207 6.41 8.15 -14.54
N LEU A 208 6.47 9.10 -13.60
CA LEU A 208 7.49 10.16 -13.61
C LEU A 208 8.93 9.61 -13.52
N LEU A 209 9.12 8.50 -12.80
CA LEU A 209 10.42 7.84 -12.64
C LEU A 209 10.83 6.99 -13.84
N THR A 210 9.88 6.32 -14.49
CA THR A 210 10.16 5.30 -15.51
C THR A 210 9.86 5.74 -16.93
N ARG A 211 8.95 6.72 -17.08
CA ARG A 211 8.28 7.10 -18.33
C ARG A 211 7.55 5.95 -19.03
N ASP A 212 7.22 4.88 -18.28
CA ASP A 212 6.37 3.81 -18.77
C ASP A 212 4.90 4.25 -18.75
N GLU A 213 4.36 4.48 -19.95
CA GLU A 213 2.98 4.91 -20.19
C GLU A 213 1.92 3.98 -19.60
N THR A 214 2.27 2.73 -19.28
CA THR A 214 1.36 1.79 -18.61
C THR A 214 0.86 2.34 -17.27
N TYR A 215 1.74 2.99 -16.49
CA TYR A 215 1.36 3.60 -15.22
C TYR A 215 0.45 4.82 -15.42
N LEU A 216 0.76 5.69 -16.38
CA LEU A 216 -0.05 6.88 -16.65
C LEU A 216 -1.46 6.49 -17.13
N ARG A 217 -1.56 5.51 -18.03
CA ARG A 217 -2.85 5.00 -18.52
C ARG A 217 -3.70 4.40 -17.40
N ALA A 218 -3.08 3.66 -16.48
CA ALA A 218 -3.79 3.14 -15.30
C ALA A 218 -4.28 4.26 -14.38
N ALA A 219 -3.45 5.29 -14.15
CA ALA A 219 -3.84 6.46 -13.36
C ALA A 219 -5.00 7.25 -14.01
N LEU A 220 -4.96 7.43 -15.33
CA LEU A 220 -6.04 8.06 -16.10
C LEU A 220 -7.35 7.29 -16.00
N ARG A 221 -7.31 5.95 -16.14
CA ARG A 221 -8.52 5.12 -15.97
C ARG A 221 -9.11 5.20 -14.56
N ALA A 222 -8.29 5.47 -13.55
CA ALA A 222 -8.71 5.52 -12.16
C ALA A 222 -9.74 6.63 -11.84
N THR A 223 -9.93 7.59 -12.74
CA THR A 223 -10.97 8.63 -12.62
C THR A 223 -12.38 8.09 -12.92
N GLY A 224 -12.49 6.91 -13.55
CA GLY A 224 -13.76 6.27 -13.92
C GLY A 224 -14.81 6.28 -12.81
N PRO A 225 -14.52 5.71 -11.62
CA PRO A 225 -15.48 5.65 -10.52
C PRO A 225 -15.98 7.00 -9.99
N TYR A 226 -15.22 8.09 -10.15
CA TYR A 226 -15.60 9.42 -9.66
C TYR A 226 -16.80 10.02 -10.40
N LYS A 227 -17.08 9.54 -11.61
CA LYS A 227 -18.16 10.07 -12.46
C LYS A 227 -19.54 9.51 -12.08
N LEU A 228 -19.55 8.33 -11.46
CA LEU A 228 -20.75 7.58 -11.15
C LEU A 228 -21.18 7.76 -9.69
N PRO A 229 -22.50 7.88 -9.41
CA PRO A 229 -23.02 7.83 -8.05
C PRO A 229 -22.66 6.53 -7.32
N SER A 230 -22.60 6.57 -5.99
CA SER A 230 -22.41 5.39 -5.12
C SER A 230 -23.36 4.23 -5.48
N GLU A 231 -24.64 4.54 -5.77
CA GLU A 231 -25.67 3.55 -6.14
C GLU A 231 -25.41 2.86 -7.48
N GLN A 232 -24.62 3.50 -8.36
CA GLN A 232 -24.29 3.00 -9.69
C GLN A 232 -22.85 2.46 -9.74
N HIS A 233 -22.38 1.92 -8.62
CA HIS A 233 -21.04 1.35 -8.48
C HIS A 233 -19.93 2.37 -8.74
N GLY A 234 -20.17 3.63 -8.38
CA GLY A 234 -19.18 4.69 -8.37
C GLY A 234 -18.80 5.12 -6.94
N VAL A 235 -18.15 6.28 -6.85
CA VAL A 235 -17.74 6.87 -5.56
C VAL A 235 -18.30 8.27 -5.35
N LYS A 236 -19.18 8.78 -6.24
CA LYS A 236 -19.74 10.12 -6.12
C LYS A 236 -20.96 10.16 -5.19
N ALA A 237 -20.95 11.09 -4.26
CA ALA A 237 -22.11 11.57 -3.52
C ALA A 237 -22.34 13.05 -3.82
N VAL A 238 -23.53 13.56 -3.46
CA VAL A 238 -23.86 14.99 -3.57
C VAL A 238 -24.43 15.46 -2.24
N PHE A 239 -23.73 16.36 -1.57
CA PHE A 239 -24.20 16.95 -0.32
C PHE A 239 -25.26 18.02 -0.61
N MET A 240 -26.45 17.82 -0.05
CA MET A 240 -27.60 18.74 -0.15
C MET A 240 -27.91 19.21 -1.58
N ASN A 241 -27.83 18.30 -2.56
CA ASN A 241 -28.06 18.56 -3.98
C ASN A 241 -27.16 19.67 -4.59
N LYS A 242 -26.03 19.99 -3.95
CA LYS A 242 -25.18 21.13 -4.36
C LYS A 242 -23.72 20.78 -4.52
N TYR A 243 -23.12 20.07 -3.56
CA TYR A 243 -21.67 19.87 -3.51
C TYR A 243 -21.30 18.44 -3.85
N ASP A 244 -20.50 18.25 -4.89
CA ASP A 244 -19.97 16.93 -5.25
C ASP A 244 -18.98 16.45 -4.19
N TRP A 245 -19.08 15.19 -3.82
CA TRP A 245 -18.20 14.55 -2.87
C TRP A 245 -17.74 13.19 -3.38
N TYR A 246 -16.49 12.82 -3.10
CA TYR A 246 -15.91 11.53 -3.46
C TYR A 246 -15.74 10.68 -2.20
N GLU A 247 -16.57 9.66 -2.08
CA GLU A 247 -16.76 8.87 -0.87
C GLU A 247 -15.59 7.90 -0.62
N GLU A 248 -15.01 7.97 0.58
CA GLU A 248 -14.14 6.89 1.10
C GLU A 248 -14.91 5.57 1.19
N TYR A 249 -16.16 5.65 1.64
CA TYR A 249 -17.12 4.56 1.71
C TYR A 249 -18.40 4.98 0.97
N PRO A 250 -18.67 4.45 -0.25
CA PRO A 250 -19.80 4.84 -1.10
C PRO A 250 -21.13 4.29 -0.54
N THR A 251 -21.47 4.72 0.67
CA THR A 251 -22.62 4.28 1.43
C THR A 251 -23.90 4.97 0.98
N MET A 252 -25.02 4.39 1.40
CA MET A 252 -26.35 4.97 1.25
C MET A 252 -27.02 5.03 2.63
N PRO A 253 -27.39 6.22 3.15
CA PRO A 253 -27.05 7.56 2.60
C PRO A 253 -25.54 7.82 2.57
N GLY A 254 -25.09 8.88 1.90
CA GLY A 254 -23.66 9.25 1.82
C GLY A 254 -23.06 9.52 3.20
N SER A 255 -21.78 9.15 3.39
CA SER A 255 -21.10 9.24 4.69
C SER A 255 -20.27 10.50 4.84
N PHE A 256 -19.74 11.04 3.75
CA PHE A 256 -18.94 12.26 3.71
C PHE A 256 -17.71 12.22 4.65
N VAL A 257 -16.94 11.13 4.60
CA VAL A 257 -15.68 11.03 5.36
C VAL A 257 -14.63 12.02 4.82
N LEU A 258 -14.10 12.89 5.70
CA LEU A 258 -13.22 13.99 5.29
C LEU A 258 -11.87 13.53 4.75
N ASN A 259 -11.17 12.68 5.51
CA ASN A 259 -9.79 12.32 5.19
C ASN A 259 -9.68 11.60 3.83
N GLY A 260 -10.54 10.62 3.55
CA GLY A 260 -10.53 9.90 2.29
C GLY A 260 -10.91 10.78 1.09
N PHE A 261 -11.82 11.74 1.29
CA PHE A 261 -12.13 12.73 0.27
C PHE A 261 -10.91 13.58 -0.09
N ILE A 262 -10.19 14.13 0.90
CA ILE A 262 -9.01 14.94 0.61
C ILE A 262 -7.91 14.11 -0.08
N TYR A 263 -7.69 12.85 0.34
CA TYR A 263 -6.76 11.96 -0.37
C TYR A 263 -7.17 11.70 -1.83
N SER A 264 -8.47 11.63 -2.10
CA SER A 264 -8.99 11.51 -3.45
C SER A 264 -8.64 12.75 -4.31
N LEU A 265 -8.69 13.95 -3.73
CA LEU A 265 -8.32 15.21 -4.42
C LEU A 265 -6.83 15.31 -4.68
N ILE A 266 -5.99 14.85 -3.74
CA ILE A 266 -4.53 14.83 -3.93
C ILE A 266 -4.14 13.93 -5.10
N GLY A 267 -4.78 12.76 -5.25
CA GLY A 267 -4.57 11.88 -6.40
C GLY A 267 -4.98 12.53 -7.73
N LEU A 268 -6.13 13.19 -7.76
CA LEU A 268 -6.59 13.95 -8.93
C LEU A 268 -5.66 15.12 -9.28
N TYR A 269 -5.12 15.80 -8.26
CA TYR A 269 -4.11 16.87 -8.44
C TYR A 269 -2.84 16.31 -9.06
N ASP A 270 -2.26 15.24 -8.50
CA ASP A 270 -1.05 14.60 -9.02
C ASP A 270 -1.22 14.23 -10.50
N LEU A 271 -2.37 13.64 -10.85
CA LEU A 271 -2.69 13.28 -12.23
C LEU A 271 -2.84 14.53 -13.13
N THR A 272 -3.52 15.56 -12.65
CA THR A 272 -3.72 16.83 -13.39
C THR A 272 -2.39 17.56 -13.67
N GLN A 273 -1.43 17.49 -12.75
CA GLN A 273 -0.12 18.10 -12.91
C GLN A 273 0.81 17.29 -13.81
N THR A 274 0.50 16.03 -14.10
CA THR A 274 1.40 15.11 -14.80
C THR A 274 0.93 14.77 -16.21
N ALA A 275 -0.38 14.57 -16.40
CA ALA A 275 -0.93 14.20 -17.69
C ALA A 275 -0.90 15.39 -18.68
N GLY A 276 -0.79 15.07 -19.98
CA GLY A 276 -0.85 16.08 -21.04
C GLY A 276 -2.21 16.79 -21.10
N ASP A 277 -2.29 17.92 -21.80
CA ASP A 277 -3.45 18.82 -21.78
C ASP A 277 -4.78 18.19 -22.20
N VAL A 278 -4.76 17.16 -23.04
CA VAL A 278 -5.97 16.43 -23.44
C VAL A 278 -6.39 15.46 -22.34
N ASP A 279 -5.45 14.64 -21.86
CA ASP A 279 -5.71 13.56 -20.91
C ASP A 279 -6.02 14.07 -19.50
N ARG A 280 -5.51 15.25 -19.13
CA ARG A 280 -5.70 15.83 -17.79
C ARG A 280 -7.09 16.45 -17.57
N ARG A 281 -7.87 16.73 -18.61
CA ARG A 281 -9.10 17.53 -18.51
C ARG A 281 -10.10 16.95 -17.52
N GLU A 282 -10.31 15.64 -17.56
CA GLU A 282 -11.26 14.96 -16.68
C GLU A 282 -10.80 15.05 -15.21
N ALA A 283 -9.53 14.75 -14.94
CA ALA A 283 -8.97 14.85 -13.60
C ALA A 283 -9.02 16.29 -13.06
N ALA A 284 -8.73 17.28 -13.91
CA ALA A 284 -8.78 18.70 -13.56
C ALA A 284 -10.19 19.17 -13.20
N GLN A 285 -11.21 18.74 -13.94
CA GLN A 285 -12.61 19.05 -13.66
C GLN A 285 -13.07 18.43 -12.34
N LEU A 286 -12.76 17.16 -12.11
CA LEU A 286 -13.06 16.47 -10.85
C LEU A 286 -12.35 17.14 -9.67
N TYR A 287 -11.07 17.47 -9.81
CA TYR A 287 -10.30 18.18 -8.78
C TYR A 287 -10.93 19.53 -8.45
N SER A 288 -11.26 20.34 -9.46
CA SER A 288 -11.83 21.67 -9.28
C SER A 288 -13.18 21.64 -8.54
N ARG A 289 -14.11 20.77 -8.95
CA ARG A 289 -15.41 20.59 -8.28
C ARG A 289 -15.27 20.08 -6.85
N GLY A 290 -14.32 19.17 -6.63
CA GLY A 290 -14.03 18.62 -5.31
C GLY A 290 -13.42 19.67 -4.37
N MET A 291 -12.52 20.52 -4.87
CA MET A 291 -11.93 21.62 -4.10
C MET A 291 -12.95 22.70 -3.74
N GLU A 292 -13.87 23.02 -4.65
CA GLU A 292 -14.99 23.92 -4.35
C GLU A 292 -15.84 23.37 -3.19
N SER A 293 -16.19 22.09 -3.27
CA SER A 293 -16.98 21.40 -2.23
C SER A 293 -16.23 21.32 -0.90
N LEU A 294 -14.93 21.03 -0.91
CA LEU A 294 -14.10 21.02 0.31
C LEU A 294 -14.10 22.37 1.01
N LYS A 295 -13.89 23.46 0.25
CA LYS A 295 -13.87 24.83 0.80
C LYS A 295 -15.21 25.19 1.43
N ALA A 296 -16.32 24.79 0.82
CA ALA A 296 -17.65 25.03 1.37
C ALA A 296 -17.96 24.19 2.62
N MET A 297 -17.49 22.94 2.67
CA MET A 297 -17.90 21.96 3.67
C MET A 297 -16.93 21.79 4.84
N VAL A 298 -15.67 22.22 4.73
CA VAL A 298 -14.69 22.09 5.82
C VAL A 298 -15.15 22.65 7.18
N PRO A 299 -15.95 23.74 7.27
CA PRO A 299 -16.47 24.21 8.56
C PRO A 299 -17.38 23.19 9.27
N LEU A 300 -18.08 22.34 8.53
CA LEU A 300 -18.99 21.32 9.09
C LEU A 300 -18.25 20.25 9.90
N PHE A 301 -16.94 20.11 9.68
CA PHE A 301 -16.10 19.15 10.39
C PHE A 301 -15.40 19.75 11.62
N ASP A 302 -15.56 21.04 11.89
CA ASP A 302 -14.91 21.72 13.02
C ASP A 302 -15.85 21.77 14.23
N THR A 303 -15.45 21.18 15.36
CA THR A 303 -16.24 21.19 16.59
C THR A 303 -15.93 22.37 17.51
N GLY A 304 -15.00 23.24 17.11
CA GLY A 304 -14.44 24.28 17.95
C GLY A 304 -13.36 23.81 18.93
N SER A 305 -13.08 22.50 19.03
CA SER A 305 -12.02 21.95 19.89
C SER A 305 -11.41 20.63 19.38
N GLY A 306 -11.71 20.28 18.14
CA GLY A 306 -11.30 19.06 17.46
C GLY A 306 -11.98 18.99 16.09
N THR A 307 -11.95 17.83 15.45
CA THR A 307 -12.67 17.60 14.19
C THR A 307 -13.60 16.41 14.25
N ILE A 308 -14.63 16.43 13.42
CA ILE A 308 -15.51 15.28 13.16
C ILE A 308 -14.89 14.45 12.02
N TYR A 309 -15.03 13.13 12.08
CA TYR A 309 -14.49 12.22 11.07
C TYR A 309 -15.34 12.21 9.78
N ASP A 310 -16.66 12.26 9.96
CA ASP A 310 -17.66 12.16 8.90
C ASP A 310 -18.95 12.93 9.24
N LEU A 311 -19.84 13.12 8.28
CA LEU A 311 -21.09 13.87 8.50
C LEU A 311 -22.27 12.98 8.89
N ARG A 312 -22.03 11.77 9.46
CA ARG A 312 -23.13 10.85 9.81
C ARG A 312 -24.15 11.45 10.77
N HIS A 313 -23.71 12.35 11.64
CA HIS A 313 -24.57 13.03 12.60
C HIS A 313 -25.65 13.88 11.93
N PHE A 314 -25.30 14.52 10.81
CA PHE A 314 -26.24 15.27 9.99
C PHE A 314 -27.10 14.32 9.12
N MET A 315 -26.48 13.31 8.52
CA MET A 315 -27.16 12.41 7.58
C MET A 315 -28.12 11.41 8.24
N LEU A 316 -27.85 11.03 9.48
CA LEU A 316 -28.61 10.01 10.22
C LEU A 316 -29.30 10.57 11.48
N GLY A 317 -29.09 11.83 11.84
CA GLY A 317 -29.64 12.41 13.07
C GLY A 317 -29.05 11.82 14.35
N THR A 318 -27.79 11.37 14.32
CA THR A 318 -27.09 10.74 15.46
C THR A 318 -26.05 11.67 16.08
N ALA A 319 -25.39 11.23 17.15
CA ALA A 319 -24.23 11.95 17.70
C ALA A 319 -23.07 12.05 16.68
N PRO A 320 -22.26 13.14 16.72
CA PRO A 320 -21.03 13.27 15.94
C PRO A 320 -20.05 12.12 16.13
N ASN A 321 -19.55 11.56 15.02
CA ASN A 321 -18.43 10.64 15.04
C ASN A 321 -17.12 11.43 15.12
N LEU A 322 -16.65 11.71 16.34
CA LEU A 322 -15.46 12.52 16.56
C LEU A 322 -14.21 11.82 15.99
N ALA A 323 -13.39 12.59 15.28
CA ALA A 323 -12.10 12.11 14.83
C ALA A 323 -11.17 11.97 16.03
N ARG A 324 -10.66 10.76 16.27
CA ARG A 324 -9.54 10.54 17.20
C ARG A 324 -8.32 11.38 16.79
N TRP A 325 -7.43 11.67 17.75
CA TRP A 325 -6.36 12.66 17.58
C TRP A 325 -5.42 12.42 16.40
N ASP A 326 -5.13 11.17 16.05
CA ASP A 326 -4.36 10.81 14.86
C ASP A 326 -5.11 11.12 13.55
N TYR A 327 -6.44 10.98 13.49
CA TYR A 327 -7.19 11.49 12.35
C TYR A 327 -7.26 13.02 12.34
N HIS A 328 -7.35 13.66 13.51
CA HIS A 328 -7.29 15.11 13.58
C HIS A 328 -5.94 15.64 13.02
N THR A 329 -4.82 15.01 13.38
CA THR A 329 -3.52 15.36 12.79
C THR A 329 -3.43 15.01 11.30
N THR A 330 -4.06 13.92 10.84
CA THR A 330 -4.21 13.64 9.41
C THR A 330 -4.94 14.77 8.68
N HIS A 331 -6.08 15.25 9.22
CA HIS A 331 -6.81 16.37 8.63
C HIS A 331 -5.94 17.64 8.55
N ILE A 332 -5.19 17.94 9.61
CA ILE A 332 -4.23 19.07 9.63
C ILE A 332 -3.17 18.90 8.54
N ASN A 333 -2.54 17.73 8.43
CA ASN A 333 -1.50 17.47 7.45
C ASN A 333 -2.02 17.60 6.01
N GLN A 334 -3.22 17.08 5.77
CA GLN A 334 -3.91 17.17 4.48
C GLN A 334 -4.22 18.63 4.10
N LEU A 335 -4.85 19.41 4.99
CA LEU A 335 -5.12 20.82 4.72
C LEU A 335 -3.84 21.64 4.59
N GLN A 336 -2.79 21.29 5.34
CA GLN A 336 -1.49 21.95 5.21
C GLN A 336 -0.85 21.69 3.84
N LEU A 337 -0.98 20.47 3.31
CA LEU A 337 -0.54 20.16 1.96
C LEU A 337 -1.38 20.93 0.92
N LEU A 338 -2.71 20.94 1.04
CA LEU A 338 -3.57 21.71 0.14
C LEU A 338 -3.25 23.21 0.17
N ALA A 339 -2.94 23.77 1.34
CA ALA A 339 -2.53 25.17 1.50
C ALA A 339 -1.22 25.53 0.79
N SER A 340 -0.41 24.54 0.38
CA SER A 340 0.81 24.77 -0.42
C SER A 340 0.58 24.73 -1.94
N ILE A 341 -0.60 24.27 -2.38
CA ILE A 341 -0.97 24.16 -3.81
C ILE A 341 -2.23 24.95 -4.16
N ASP A 342 -2.94 25.51 -3.18
CA ASP A 342 -4.09 26.39 -3.33
C ASP A 342 -4.01 27.53 -2.29
N ASP A 343 -3.98 28.77 -2.76
CA ASP A 343 -3.77 29.96 -1.92
C ASP A 343 -5.00 30.44 -1.15
N SER A 344 -6.12 29.71 -1.21
CA SER A 344 -7.34 30.08 -0.48
C SER A 344 -7.08 30.22 1.03
N PRO A 345 -7.38 31.38 1.66
CA PRO A 345 -7.10 31.64 3.07
C PRO A 345 -7.70 30.61 4.03
N ILE A 346 -8.84 30.03 3.65
CA ILE A 346 -9.57 29.03 4.45
C ILE A 346 -8.69 27.87 4.90
N PHE A 347 -7.77 27.37 4.06
CA PHE A 347 -6.91 26.25 4.46
C PHE A 347 -5.90 26.69 5.52
N LYS A 348 -5.25 27.85 5.34
CA LYS A 348 -4.28 28.39 6.30
C LYS A 348 -4.97 28.71 7.65
N ASP A 349 -6.18 29.25 7.61
CA ASP A 349 -6.98 29.58 8.79
C ASP A 349 -7.39 28.34 9.58
N PHE A 350 -7.92 27.32 8.89
CA PHE A 350 -8.31 26.05 9.52
C PHE A 350 -7.10 25.28 10.05
N VAL A 351 -5.98 25.22 9.30
CA VAL A 351 -4.74 24.60 9.79
C VAL A 351 -4.25 25.27 11.06
N LYS A 352 -4.22 26.61 11.10
CA LYS A 352 -3.81 27.37 12.30
C LYS A 352 -4.73 27.06 13.49
N ARG A 353 -6.05 27.10 13.26
CA ARG A 353 -7.04 26.84 14.32
C ARG A 353 -6.97 25.40 14.82
N TRP A 354 -6.96 24.42 13.93
CA TRP A 354 -6.90 22.99 14.30
C TRP A 354 -5.59 22.63 15.00
N LYS A 355 -4.45 23.21 14.60
CA LYS A 355 -3.19 23.04 15.36
C LYS A 355 -3.29 23.53 16.81
N SER A 356 -4.10 24.56 17.08
CA SER A 356 -4.29 25.04 18.46
C SER A 356 -5.03 24.02 19.34
N TYR A 357 -5.91 23.19 18.75
CA TYR A 357 -6.69 22.19 19.47
C TYR A 357 -5.82 21.08 20.06
N LEU A 358 -4.70 20.75 19.39
CA LEU A 358 -3.68 19.83 19.91
C LEU A 358 -3.05 20.28 21.24
N LYS A 359 -3.19 21.57 21.60
CA LYS A 359 -2.68 22.17 22.83
C LYS A 359 -3.80 22.65 23.75
N GLY A 360 -5.02 22.14 23.58
CA GLY A 360 -6.18 22.53 24.37
C GLY A 360 -6.81 23.87 23.97
N GLY A 361 -6.39 24.46 22.85
CA GLY A 361 -7.07 25.63 22.27
C GLY A 361 -8.53 25.33 21.95
N ARG A 362 -9.39 26.34 22.03
CA ARG A 362 -10.82 26.24 21.72
C ARG A 362 -11.26 27.47 20.93
N ALA A 363 -12.25 27.31 20.07
CA ALA A 363 -12.96 28.44 19.50
C ALA A 363 -13.61 29.25 20.63
N LYS A 364 -13.66 30.57 20.47
CA LYS A 364 -14.35 31.45 21.42
C LYS A 364 -15.84 31.09 21.46
N HIS A 365 -16.42 31.04 22.66
CA HIS A 365 -17.88 31.01 22.83
C HIS A 365 -18.42 32.44 22.76
N ASN A 366 -19.74 32.57 22.63
CA ASN A 366 -20.47 33.83 22.63
C ASN A 366 -20.39 34.57 23.97
#